data_AF-A0A8T1WPN4-F1
#
_entry.id   AF-A0A8T1WPN4-F1
#
_cell.length_a   1.000
_cell.length_b   1.000
_cell.length_c   1.000
_cell.angle_alpha   90.00
_cell.angle_beta   90.00
_cell.angle_gamma   90.00
#
_symmetry.space_group_name_H-M   'P 1'
#
loop_
_entity.id
_entity.type
_entity.pdbx_description
1 polymer ?
#
loop_
_entity_poly.entity_id
_entity_poly.type
_entity_poly.pdbx_seq_one_letter_code
_entity_poly.pdbx_strand_id
1 'polypeptide(L)'
;MSACLHQFFVSHFPDQDLYKLRVRPVLEVLCAAYEPLPLATLARVLEWDVYEQRDVSTTLGSLFCIEAGSSDLDSQVLRPFHSSVLDWVQDSTSASAFFADAASGHERLGRWAAREYQSVARANANDFVNLNYELEATGDEKLKAKIYIVRHACNHLMQAPGEDCMQLVAAFAADEKFQLARRLLHRTYCASFVAALDPNTGTPKFRHNLIHHLSNGSYSAVAPSEVTETSTLYPDLISFVEQYQRKGVLTAPVARDAPLNREISSTEETLTSA
;
A
#
# COMPACT_ATOMS: atom_id res chain seq x y z
N MET A 1 -6.47 -6.80 -31.83
CA MET A 1 -5.72 -7.39 -30.71
C MET A 1 -6.51 -8.46 -29.99
N SER A 2 -7.79 -8.23 -29.63
CA SER A 2 -8.65 -9.23 -28.96
C SER A 2 -8.66 -10.61 -29.63
N ALA A 3 -8.82 -10.70 -30.96
CA ALA A 3 -8.78 -11.99 -31.67
C ALA A 3 -7.44 -12.75 -31.54
N CYS A 4 -6.31 -12.04 -31.51
CA CYS A 4 -4.99 -12.65 -31.36
C CYS A 4 -4.79 -13.20 -29.94
N LEU A 5 -5.22 -12.45 -28.91
CA LEU A 5 -5.14 -12.89 -27.52
C LEU A 5 -6.07 -14.08 -27.27
N HIS A 6 -7.30 -14.03 -27.79
CA HIS A 6 -8.22 -15.15 -27.70
C HIS A 6 -7.64 -16.41 -28.33
N GLN A 7 -7.09 -16.32 -29.55
CA GLN A 7 -6.50 -17.49 -30.21
C GLN A 7 -5.24 -18.00 -29.50
N PHE A 8 -4.45 -17.10 -28.90
CA PHE A 8 -3.32 -17.47 -28.06
C PHE A 8 -3.77 -18.24 -26.81
N PHE A 9 -4.80 -17.78 -26.11
CA PHE A 9 -5.31 -18.46 -24.91
C PHE A 9 -5.94 -19.82 -25.25
N VAL A 10 -6.65 -19.93 -26.37
CA VAL A 10 -7.18 -21.23 -26.85
C VAL A 10 -6.05 -22.24 -27.11
N SER A 11 -4.92 -21.80 -27.69
CA SER A 11 -3.80 -22.70 -27.97
C SER A 11 -2.97 -23.04 -26.73
N HIS A 12 -2.81 -22.10 -25.80
CA HIS A 12 -2.03 -22.31 -24.57
C HIS A 12 -2.81 -23.01 -23.47
N PHE A 13 -4.13 -22.85 -23.44
CA PHE A 13 -5.02 -23.42 -22.43
C PHE A 13 -6.16 -24.22 -23.08
N PRO A 14 -5.83 -25.34 -23.75
CA PRO A 14 -6.84 -26.17 -24.42
C PRO A 14 -7.78 -26.87 -23.43
N ASP A 15 -7.28 -27.15 -22.21
CA ASP A 15 -8.09 -27.68 -21.11
C ASP A 15 -8.69 -26.51 -20.30
N GLN A 16 -9.98 -26.27 -20.52
CA GLN A 16 -10.68 -25.17 -19.87
C GLN A 16 -10.87 -25.38 -18.37
N ASP A 17 -10.96 -26.63 -17.90
CA ASP A 17 -11.17 -26.89 -16.48
C ASP A 17 -9.86 -26.74 -15.72
N LEU A 18 -8.74 -27.16 -16.31
CA LEU A 18 -7.41 -26.84 -15.80
C LEU A 18 -7.17 -25.33 -15.74
N TYR A 19 -7.56 -24.59 -16.79
CA TYR A 19 -7.45 -23.13 -16.82
C TYR A 19 -8.26 -22.48 -15.67
N LYS A 20 -9.54 -22.86 -15.51
CA LYS A 20 -10.40 -22.35 -14.45
C LYS A 20 -9.84 -22.63 -13.05
N LEU A 21 -9.24 -23.79 -12.87
CA LEU A 21 -8.73 -24.23 -11.58
C LEU A 21 -7.36 -23.64 -11.24
N ARG A 22 -6.46 -23.53 -12.22
CA ARG A 22 -5.03 -23.24 -11.99
C ARG A 22 -4.59 -21.85 -12.43
N VAL A 23 -5.19 -21.32 -13.50
CA VAL A 23 -4.72 -20.10 -14.17
C VAL A 23 -5.62 -18.92 -13.84
N ARG A 24 -6.93 -19.08 -13.95
CA ARG A 24 -7.89 -18.00 -13.68
C ARG A 24 -7.70 -17.38 -12.29
N PRO A 25 -7.52 -18.13 -11.19
CA PRO A 25 -7.33 -17.53 -9.87
C PRO A 25 -6.10 -16.62 -9.81
N VAL A 26 -5.02 -16.97 -10.53
CA VAL A 26 -3.83 -16.12 -10.65
C VAL A 26 -4.18 -14.82 -11.36
N LEU A 27 -4.85 -14.91 -12.50
CA LEU A 27 -5.24 -13.74 -13.29
C LEU A 27 -6.17 -12.82 -12.51
N GLU A 28 -7.14 -13.37 -11.78
CA GLU A 28 -8.04 -12.62 -10.91
C GLU A 28 -7.26 -11.82 -9.86
N VAL A 29 -6.30 -12.44 -9.17
CA VAL A 29 -5.44 -11.75 -8.18
C VAL A 29 -4.55 -10.69 -8.83
N LEU A 30 -3.95 -10.97 -10.00
CA LEU A 30 -3.10 -10.01 -10.70
C LEU A 30 -3.88 -8.81 -11.22
N CYS A 31 -5.11 -9.01 -11.69
CA CYS A 31 -6.00 -7.92 -12.11
C CYS A 31 -6.45 -7.07 -10.91
N ALA A 32 -6.63 -7.71 -9.75
CA ALA A 32 -7.06 -7.06 -8.53
C ALA A 32 -5.94 -6.33 -7.76
N ALA A 33 -4.67 -6.66 -7.99
CA ALA A 33 -3.56 -6.12 -7.22
C ALA A 33 -3.30 -4.64 -7.56
N TYR A 34 -3.22 -3.79 -6.53
CA TYR A 34 -2.92 -2.34 -6.73
C TYR A 34 -1.45 -2.04 -7.04
N GLU A 35 -0.57 -2.99 -6.74
CA GLU A 35 0.87 -2.92 -6.98
C GLU A 35 1.41 -4.34 -7.19
N PRO A 36 2.56 -4.51 -7.87
CA PRO A 36 3.11 -5.83 -8.14
C PRO A 36 3.39 -6.62 -6.86
N LEU A 37 2.88 -7.85 -6.82
CA LEU A 37 3.02 -8.73 -5.65
C LEU A 37 4.25 -9.63 -5.78
N PRO A 38 5.06 -9.78 -4.70
CA PRO A 38 6.06 -10.83 -4.64
C PRO A 38 5.42 -12.21 -4.85
N LEU A 39 6.14 -13.12 -5.51
CA LEU A 39 5.66 -14.46 -5.83
C LEU A 39 5.33 -15.25 -4.55
N ALA A 40 6.10 -15.07 -3.48
CA ALA A 40 5.80 -15.66 -2.18
C ALA A 40 4.50 -15.10 -1.57
N THR A 41 4.21 -13.82 -1.75
CA THR A 41 2.93 -13.23 -1.35
C THR A 41 1.79 -13.83 -2.19
N LEU A 42 1.97 -13.93 -3.51
CA LEU A 42 0.99 -14.53 -4.42
C LEU A 42 0.68 -16.00 -4.04
N ALA A 43 1.72 -16.78 -3.72
CA ALA A 43 1.58 -18.15 -3.23
C ALA A 43 0.76 -18.21 -1.95
N ARG A 44 0.97 -17.29 -1.01
CA ARG A 44 0.17 -17.23 0.23
C ARG A 44 -1.28 -16.81 -0.01
N VAL A 45 -1.53 -15.89 -0.95
CA VAL A 45 -2.89 -15.45 -1.33
C VAL A 45 -3.68 -16.59 -1.99
N LEU A 46 -3.01 -17.37 -2.84
CA LEU A 46 -3.60 -18.50 -3.57
C LEU A 46 -3.50 -19.84 -2.81
N GLU A 47 -2.93 -19.82 -1.61
CA GLU A 47 -2.73 -20.98 -0.74
C GLU A 47 -1.97 -22.12 -1.42
N TRP A 48 -0.97 -21.75 -2.22
CA TRP A 48 -0.11 -22.68 -2.94
C TRP A 48 0.82 -23.47 -2.02
N ASP A 49 0.98 -24.74 -2.35
CA ASP A 49 2.10 -25.54 -1.85
C ASP A 49 3.41 -25.23 -2.59
N VAL A 50 4.50 -25.86 -2.13
CA VAL A 50 5.85 -25.66 -2.66
C VAL A 50 5.96 -26.11 -4.13
N TYR A 51 5.19 -27.10 -4.56
CA TYR A 51 5.19 -27.60 -5.94
C TYR A 51 4.43 -26.64 -6.85
N GLU A 52 3.26 -26.16 -6.42
CA GLU A 52 2.47 -25.19 -7.16
C GLU A 52 3.22 -23.89 -7.37
N GLN A 53 3.89 -23.39 -6.34
CA GLN A 53 4.72 -22.19 -6.44
C GLN A 53 5.89 -22.38 -7.41
N ARG A 54 6.49 -23.58 -7.46
CA ARG A 54 7.59 -23.89 -8.39
C ARG A 54 7.12 -24.00 -9.84
N ASP A 55 5.96 -24.63 -10.04
CA ASP A 55 5.46 -24.99 -11.37
C ASP A 55 4.60 -23.89 -12.02
N VAL A 56 4.32 -22.80 -11.28
CA VAL A 56 3.52 -21.67 -11.77
C VAL A 56 4.06 -21.08 -13.08
N SER A 57 5.39 -20.95 -13.22
CA SER A 57 6.01 -20.42 -14.44
C SER A 57 5.73 -21.29 -15.66
N THR A 58 5.74 -22.61 -15.47
CA THR A 58 5.42 -23.58 -16.53
C THR A 58 3.92 -23.57 -16.82
N THR A 59 3.10 -23.43 -15.78
CA THR A 59 1.63 -23.37 -15.89
C THR A 59 1.16 -22.13 -16.64
N LEU A 60 1.79 -20.97 -16.39
CA LEU A 60 1.48 -19.71 -17.05
C LEU A 60 2.18 -19.57 -18.41
N GLY A 61 3.26 -20.32 -18.64
CA GLY A 61 4.02 -20.31 -19.88
C GLY A 61 4.60 -18.92 -20.19
N SER A 62 4.61 -18.56 -21.47
CA SER A 62 5.17 -17.28 -21.96
C SER A 62 4.27 -16.06 -21.68
N LEU A 63 3.09 -16.24 -21.07
CA LEU A 63 2.19 -15.13 -20.75
C LEU A 63 2.75 -14.21 -19.66
N PHE A 64 3.56 -14.77 -18.77
CA PHE A 64 4.12 -14.07 -17.64
C PHE A 64 5.62 -14.30 -17.57
N CYS A 65 6.35 -13.26 -17.23
CA CYS A 65 7.74 -13.36 -16.84
C CYS A 65 7.85 -13.32 -15.31
N ILE A 66 8.81 -14.08 -14.79
CA ILE A 66 9.28 -13.91 -13.43
C ILE A 66 10.49 -12.97 -13.49
N GLU A 67 10.32 -11.76 -12.97
CA GLU A 67 11.42 -10.81 -12.83
C GLU A 67 12.09 -11.03 -11.47
N ALA A 68 13.42 -11.13 -11.46
CA ALA A 68 14.17 -11.14 -10.21
C ALA A 68 14.03 -9.76 -9.54
N GLY A 69 13.57 -9.74 -8.28
CA GLY A 69 13.56 -8.52 -7.49
C GLY A 69 14.98 -8.09 -7.10
N SER A 70 15.05 -6.95 -6.42
CA SER A 70 16.30 -6.21 -6.16
C SER A 70 17.35 -6.95 -5.34
N SER A 71 17.05 -8.09 -4.69
CA SER A 71 18.04 -8.70 -3.78
C SER A 71 17.99 -10.22 -3.53
N ASP A 72 16.93 -10.98 -3.85
CA ASP A 72 16.86 -12.41 -3.50
C ASP A 72 15.84 -13.22 -4.33
N LEU A 73 15.95 -14.56 -4.34
CA LEU A 73 14.95 -15.48 -4.93
C LEU A 73 13.52 -15.23 -4.42
N ASP A 74 13.38 -14.77 -3.17
CA ASP A 74 12.10 -14.45 -2.54
C ASP A 74 11.49 -13.11 -2.98
N SER A 75 12.25 -12.31 -3.73
CA SER A 75 11.79 -11.02 -4.27
C SER A 75 11.28 -11.12 -5.71
N GLN A 76 11.16 -12.34 -6.25
CA GLN A 76 10.60 -12.58 -7.58
C GLN A 76 9.19 -12.01 -7.70
N VAL A 77 8.91 -11.35 -8.81
CA VAL A 77 7.59 -10.79 -9.11
C VAL A 77 7.08 -11.41 -10.41
N LEU A 78 5.83 -11.84 -10.39
CA LEU A 78 5.15 -12.33 -11.59
C LEU A 78 4.56 -11.12 -12.34
N ARG A 79 4.99 -10.90 -13.58
CA ARG A 79 4.48 -9.82 -14.43
C ARG A 79 3.94 -10.33 -15.75
N PRO A 80 2.82 -9.78 -16.26
CA PRO A 80 2.38 -10.08 -17.60
C PRO A 80 3.43 -9.60 -18.59
N PHE A 81 3.62 -10.34 -19.69
CA PHE A 81 4.52 -9.93 -20.76
C PHE A 81 4.13 -8.58 -21.38
N HIS A 82 2.83 -8.24 -21.34
CA HIS A 82 2.31 -6.95 -21.78
C HIS A 82 1.04 -6.58 -21.00
N SER A 83 0.84 -5.29 -20.71
CA SER A 83 -0.32 -4.80 -19.93
C SER A 83 -1.67 -5.17 -20.55
N SER A 84 -1.73 -5.22 -21.89
CA SER A 84 -2.94 -5.59 -22.63
C SER A 84 -3.49 -6.99 -22.32
N VAL A 85 -2.68 -7.88 -21.73
CA VAL A 85 -3.16 -9.20 -21.30
C VAL A 85 -4.15 -9.04 -20.15
N LEU A 86 -3.78 -8.27 -19.12
CA LEU A 86 -4.65 -8.03 -17.96
C LEU A 86 -5.86 -7.19 -18.34
N ASP A 87 -5.71 -6.22 -19.24
CA ASP A 87 -6.84 -5.43 -19.75
C ASP A 87 -7.85 -6.32 -20.49
N TRP A 88 -7.37 -7.26 -21.29
CA TRP A 88 -8.23 -8.13 -22.09
C TRP A 88 -8.95 -9.19 -21.25
N VAL A 89 -8.26 -9.88 -20.32
CA VAL A 89 -8.91 -10.92 -19.49
C VAL A 89 -10.00 -10.37 -18.58
N GLN A 90 -10.01 -9.07 -18.29
CA GLN A 90 -11.06 -8.40 -17.52
C GLN A 90 -12.27 -7.96 -18.36
N ASP A 91 -12.23 -8.09 -19.68
CA ASP A 91 -13.38 -7.82 -20.54
C ASP A 91 -14.17 -9.11 -20.79
N SER A 92 -15.28 -9.27 -20.05
CA SER A 92 -16.17 -10.43 -20.18
C SER A 92 -16.72 -10.64 -21.59
N THR A 93 -16.84 -9.57 -22.39
CA THR A 93 -17.36 -9.65 -23.76
C THR A 93 -16.34 -10.29 -24.69
N SER A 94 -15.07 -9.91 -24.55
CA SER A 94 -14.03 -10.31 -25.50
C SER A 94 -13.13 -11.46 -25.02
N ALA A 95 -12.98 -11.67 -23.71
CA ALA A 95 -12.28 -12.82 -23.14
C ALA A 95 -13.15 -14.07 -23.03
N SER A 96 -14.48 -13.92 -22.96
CA SER A 96 -15.45 -15.02 -22.91
C SER A 96 -15.07 -16.07 -21.84
N ALA A 97 -14.72 -17.30 -22.24
CA ALA A 97 -14.32 -18.37 -21.32
C ALA A 97 -13.06 -18.08 -20.49
N PHE A 98 -12.21 -17.15 -20.96
CA PHE A 98 -10.98 -16.72 -20.29
C PHE A 98 -11.14 -15.44 -19.46
N PHE A 99 -12.39 -15.01 -19.24
CA PHE A 99 -12.66 -13.90 -18.34
C PHE A 99 -12.16 -14.18 -16.92
N ALA A 100 -11.46 -13.21 -16.34
CA ALA A 100 -10.97 -13.20 -14.97
C ALA A 100 -11.69 -12.07 -14.20
N ASP A 101 -12.46 -12.46 -13.19
CA ASP A 101 -13.19 -11.52 -12.35
C ASP A 101 -12.28 -10.88 -11.28
N ALA A 102 -11.99 -9.60 -11.44
CA ALA A 102 -11.17 -8.86 -10.47
C ALA A 102 -11.82 -8.80 -9.07
N ALA A 103 -13.16 -8.85 -8.96
CA ALA A 103 -13.84 -8.85 -7.67
C ALA A 103 -13.49 -10.11 -6.85
N SER A 104 -13.46 -11.27 -7.51
CA SER A 104 -12.95 -12.53 -6.94
C SER A 104 -11.47 -12.45 -6.54
N GLY A 105 -10.65 -11.70 -7.28
CA GLY A 105 -9.26 -11.41 -6.92
C GLY A 105 -9.14 -10.54 -5.66
N HIS A 106 -9.92 -9.46 -5.59
CA HIS A 106 -10.00 -8.57 -4.44
C HIS A 106 -10.45 -9.33 -3.19
N GLU A 107 -11.40 -10.26 -3.31
CA GLU A 107 -11.80 -11.10 -2.18
C GLU A 107 -10.65 -11.94 -1.63
N ARG A 108 -9.90 -12.64 -2.50
CA ARG A 108 -8.75 -13.45 -2.07
C ARG A 108 -7.69 -12.60 -1.38
N LEU A 109 -7.35 -11.45 -1.96
CA LEU A 109 -6.38 -10.52 -1.39
C LEU A 109 -6.84 -9.96 -0.04
N GLY A 110 -8.10 -9.53 0.07
CA GLY A 110 -8.67 -9.00 1.29
C GLY A 110 -8.72 -10.02 2.42
N ARG A 111 -9.14 -11.26 2.11
CA ARG A 111 -9.18 -12.36 3.09
C ARG A 111 -7.79 -12.79 3.53
N TRP A 112 -6.84 -12.91 2.59
CA TRP A 112 -5.44 -13.18 2.91
C TRP A 112 -4.89 -12.09 3.84
N ALA A 113 -5.08 -10.82 3.49
CA ALA A 113 -4.60 -9.70 4.28
C ALA A 113 -5.17 -9.69 5.70
N ALA A 114 -6.46 -10.01 5.86
CA ALA A 114 -7.10 -10.15 7.16
C ALA A 114 -6.51 -11.31 7.98
N ARG A 115 -6.32 -12.49 7.38
CA ARG A 115 -5.71 -13.64 8.06
C ARG A 115 -4.28 -13.36 8.48
N GLU A 116 -3.47 -12.81 7.58
CA GLU A 116 -2.07 -12.48 7.82
C GLU A 116 -1.93 -11.41 8.91
N TYR A 117 -2.75 -10.35 8.84
CA TYR A 117 -2.80 -9.32 9.87
C TYR A 117 -3.11 -9.90 11.24
N GLN A 118 -4.17 -10.71 11.35
CA GLN A 118 -4.57 -11.32 12.62
C GLN A 118 -3.49 -12.27 13.16
N SER A 119 -2.85 -13.05 12.30
CA SER A 119 -1.75 -13.94 12.67
C SER A 119 -0.57 -13.17 13.28
N VAL A 120 -0.10 -12.14 12.58
CA VAL A 120 1.01 -11.30 13.02
C VAL A 120 0.64 -10.48 14.25
N ALA A 121 -0.56 -9.89 14.30
CA ALA A 121 -1.01 -9.09 15.44
C ALA A 121 -1.17 -9.94 16.71
N ARG A 122 -1.57 -11.21 16.59
CA ARG A 122 -1.60 -12.17 17.71
C ARG A 122 -0.19 -12.51 18.20
N ALA A 123 0.78 -12.65 17.30
CA ALA A 123 2.16 -12.97 17.67
C ALA A 123 2.87 -11.77 18.31
N ASN A 124 2.75 -10.58 17.70
CA ASN A 124 3.25 -9.32 18.23
C ASN A 124 2.39 -8.16 17.73
N ALA A 125 1.59 -7.60 18.62
CA ALA A 125 0.66 -6.53 18.27
C ALA A 125 1.33 -5.22 17.81
N ASN A 126 2.63 -5.04 18.01
CA ASN A 126 3.37 -3.84 17.61
C ASN A 126 4.03 -3.94 16.23
N ASP A 127 4.01 -5.12 15.59
CA ASP A 127 4.69 -5.38 14.32
C ASP A 127 4.19 -4.50 13.16
N PHE A 128 2.91 -4.10 13.19
CA PHE A 128 2.33 -3.22 12.18
C PHE A 128 2.49 -1.73 12.50
N VAL A 129 2.62 -1.37 13.78
CA VAL A 129 2.79 0.03 14.21
C VAL A 129 4.21 0.53 13.95
N ASN A 130 5.19 -0.37 14.09
CA ASN A 130 6.61 -0.06 13.94
C ASN A 130 7.15 -0.33 12.53
N LEU A 131 6.28 -0.40 11.51
CA LEU A 131 6.73 -0.59 10.14
C LEU A 131 7.59 0.58 9.70
N ASN A 132 8.82 0.28 9.31
CA ASN A 132 9.68 1.28 8.68
C ASN A 132 9.39 1.30 7.17
N TYR A 133 8.48 2.18 6.77
CA TYR A 133 8.13 2.37 5.36
C TYR A 133 9.32 2.83 4.50
N GLU A 134 10.44 3.31 5.06
CA GLU A 134 11.62 3.76 4.28
C GLU A 134 12.38 2.60 3.69
N LEU A 135 12.24 1.46 4.33
CA LEU A 135 12.85 0.21 3.90
C LEU A 135 11.93 -0.52 2.92
N GLU A 136 10.84 0.05 2.41
CA GLU A 136 9.97 -0.68 1.47
C GLU A 136 10.72 -1.10 0.20
N ALA A 137 11.52 -0.18 -0.38
CA ALA A 137 12.26 -0.46 -1.60
C ALA A 137 13.34 -1.55 -1.42
N THR A 138 13.97 -1.57 -0.24
CA THR A 138 15.11 -2.46 0.10
C THR A 138 14.71 -3.61 1.03
N GLY A 139 13.44 -3.67 1.41
CA GLY A 139 12.91 -4.53 2.44
C GLY A 139 12.69 -5.95 1.97
N ASP A 140 12.69 -6.85 2.94
CA ASP A 140 12.33 -8.24 2.71
C ASP A 140 10.84 -8.40 2.35
N GLU A 141 10.49 -9.59 1.91
CA GLU A 141 9.14 -9.92 1.46
C GLU A 141 8.10 -9.73 2.58
N LYS A 142 8.48 -10.01 3.84
CA LYS A 142 7.62 -9.88 5.00
C LYS A 142 7.26 -8.43 5.27
N LEU A 143 8.24 -7.52 5.20
CA LEU A 143 8.01 -6.09 5.36
C LEU A 143 7.08 -5.57 4.24
N LYS A 144 7.36 -5.94 2.98
CA LYS A 144 6.53 -5.55 1.83
C LYS A 144 5.09 -6.04 1.97
N ALA A 145 4.90 -7.30 2.37
CA ALA A 145 3.56 -7.85 2.62
C ALA A 145 2.82 -7.09 3.72
N LYS A 146 3.48 -6.77 4.85
CA LYS A 146 2.87 -5.98 5.93
C LYS A 146 2.48 -4.57 5.47
N ILE A 147 3.32 -3.91 4.68
CA ILE A 147 3.03 -2.59 4.11
C ILE A 147 1.83 -2.67 3.16
N TYR A 148 1.80 -3.66 2.27
CA TYR A 148 0.68 -3.91 1.36
C TYR A 148 -0.64 -4.08 2.10
N ILE A 149 -0.64 -4.88 3.17
CA ILE A 149 -1.83 -5.11 4.02
C ILE A 149 -2.35 -3.79 4.58
N VAL A 150 -1.48 -2.98 5.20
CA VAL A 150 -1.88 -1.69 5.78
C VAL A 150 -2.42 -0.73 4.72
N ARG A 151 -1.85 -0.77 3.51
CA ARG A 151 -2.21 0.12 2.40
C ARG A 151 -3.53 -0.27 1.73
N HIS A 152 -3.78 -1.58 1.56
CA HIS A 152 -4.78 -2.07 0.60
C HIS A 152 -5.84 -3.01 1.15
N ALA A 153 -5.69 -3.58 2.35
CA ALA A 153 -6.61 -4.61 2.86
C ALA A 153 -8.08 -4.18 2.83
N CYS A 154 -8.40 -2.99 3.36
CA CYS A 154 -9.76 -2.47 3.35
C CYS A 154 -10.27 -2.22 1.92
N ASN A 155 -9.42 -1.74 1.02
CA ASN A 155 -9.82 -1.43 -0.36
C ASN A 155 -10.18 -2.70 -1.13
N HIS A 156 -9.44 -3.78 -0.91
CA HIS A 156 -9.78 -5.10 -1.45
C HIS A 156 -11.10 -5.62 -0.89
N LEU A 157 -11.27 -5.59 0.43
CA LEU A 157 -12.50 -6.08 1.06
C LEU A 157 -13.75 -5.29 0.64
N MET A 158 -13.63 -3.98 0.38
CA MET A 158 -14.74 -3.16 -0.10
C MET A 158 -15.15 -3.45 -1.56
N GLN A 159 -14.26 -4.03 -2.36
CA GLN A 159 -14.54 -4.43 -3.75
C GLN A 159 -14.88 -5.92 -3.89
N ALA A 160 -14.77 -6.68 -2.80
CA ALA A 160 -15.04 -8.11 -2.79
C ALA A 160 -16.56 -8.38 -2.73
N PRO A 161 -17.05 -9.43 -3.42
CA PRO A 161 -18.47 -9.78 -3.41
C PRO A 161 -18.91 -10.55 -2.15
N GLY A 162 -17.98 -11.19 -1.43
CA GLY A 162 -18.29 -11.99 -0.24
C GLY A 162 -18.94 -11.20 0.90
N GLU A 163 -20.04 -11.69 1.45
CA GLU A 163 -20.87 -11.00 2.45
C GLU A 163 -20.13 -10.72 3.79
N ASP A 164 -19.19 -11.57 4.16
CA ASP A 164 -18.36 -11.41 5.37
C ASP A 164 -17.21 -10.41 5.18
N CYS A 165 -16.93 -9.95 3.96
CA CYS A 165 -15.88 -8.96 3.71
C CYS A 165 -16.16 -7.65 4.46
N MET A 166 -17.43 -7.25 4.56
CA MET A 166 -17.82 -6.05 5.33
C MET A 166 -17.61 -6.23 6.83
N GLN A 167 -17.71 -7.45 7.35
CA GLN A 167 -17.38 -7.73 8.75
C GLN A 167 -15.87 -7.60 8.98
N LEU A 168 -15.05 -8.05 8.04
CA LEU A 168 -13.59 -7.86 8.08
C LEU A 168 -13.21 -6.37 7.98
N VAL A 169 -13.89 -5.59 7.13
CA VAL A 169 -13.71 -4.12 7.10
C VAL A 169 -14.05 -3.50 8.45
N ALA A 170 -15.17 -3.88 9.06
CA ALA A 170 -15.56 -3.39 10.38
C ALA A 170 -14.55 -3.78 11.47
N ALA A 171 -13.99 -4.99 11.41
CA ALA A 171 -12.94 -5.43 12.31
C ALA A 171 -11.67 -4.58 12.17
N PHE A 172 -11.23 -4.29 10.93
CA PHE A 172 -10.11 -3.38 10.69
C PHE A 172 -10.41 -1.95 11.15
N ALA A 173 -11.65 -1.47 10.98
CA ALA A 173 -12.06 -0.15 11.44
C ALA A 173 -12.03 -0.02 12.97
N ALA A 174 -12.40 -1.08 13.69
CA ALA A 174 -12.38 -1.13 15.14
C ALA A 174 -10.98 -1.34 15.75
N ASP A 175 -10.01 -1.82 14.98
CA ASP A 175 -8.65 -2.06 15.46
C ASP A 175 -7.81 -0.77 15.48
N GLU A 176 -7.64 -0.19 16.67
CA GLU A 176 -6.88 1.05 16.86
C GLU A 176 -5.43 0.96 16.36
N LYS A 177 -4.79 -0.22 16.44
CA LYS A 177 -3.40 -0.40 15.99
C LYS A 177 -3.31 -0.47 14.49
N PHE A 178 -4.26 -1.15 13.84
CA PHE A 178 -4.38 -1.10 12.39
C PHE A 178 -4.64 0.33 11.91
N GLN A 179 -5.57 1.05 12.55
CA GLN A 179 -5.86 2.44 12.21
C GLN A 179 -4.64 3.34 12.43
N LEU A 180 -3.88 3.11 13.50
CA LEU A 180 -2.62 3.82 13.74
C LEU A 180 -1.59 3.52 12.65
N ALA A 181 -1.36 2.25 12.30
CA ALA A 181 -0.46 1.86 11.21
C ALA A 181 -0.87 2.52 9.88
N ARG A 182 -2.17 2.53 9.56
CA ARG A 182 -2.70 3.17 8.35
C ARG A 182 -2.47 4.68 8.35
N ARG A 183 -2.63 5.36 9.49
CA ARG A 183 -2.28 6.78 9.64
C ARG A 183 -0.78 7.03 9.48
N LEU A 184 0.07 6.14 10.01
CA LEU A 184 1.53 6.24 9.88
C LEU A 184 2.02 5.98 8.45
N LEU A 185 1.30 5.17 7.66
CA LEU A 185 1.56 4.97 6.22
C LEU A 185 1.39 6.26 5.43
N HIS A 186 0.39 7.07 5.78
CA HIS A 186 0.27 8.44 5.30
C HIS A 186 1.26 9.33 6.03
N ARG A 187 2.55 9.17 5.72
CA ARG A 187 3.66 9.89 6.36
C ARG A 187 3.38 11.39 6.34
N THR A 188 2.89 11.85 7.46
CA THR A 188 2.62 13.25 7.69
C THR A 188 3.59 13.66 8.79
N TYR A 189 4.63 14.36 8.42
CA TYR A 189 5.61 14.87 9.37
C TYR A 189 5.04 16.16 9.96
N CYS A 190 4.99 16.25 11.29
CA CYS A 190 4.60 17.50 11.95
C CYS A 190 5.86 18.32 12.21
N ALA A 191 6.02 19.42 11.49
CA ALA A 191 7.02 20.41 11.78
C ALA A 191 6.43 21.51 12.67
N SER A 192 6.96 21.64 13.88
CA SER A 192 6.50 22.61 14.86
C SER A 192 7.48 23.78 14.92
N PHE A 193 7.00 25.00 14.72
CA PHE A 193 7.83 26.20 14.67
C PHE A 193 7.46 27.16 15.79
N VAL A 194 8.43 27.87 16.37
CA VAL A 194 8.12 28.97 17.30
C VAL A 194 7.58 30.15 16.48
N ALA A 195 6.28 30.37 16.53
CA ALA A 195 5.62 31.43 15.79
C ALA A 195 5.72 32.80 16.49
N ALA A 196 5.75 32.80 17.82
CA ALA A 196 5.91 33.98 18.65
C ALA A 196 6.40 33.60 20.05
N LEU A 197 6.92 34.57 20.79
CA LEU A 197 7.07 34.45 22.25
C LEU A 197 5.88 35.16 22.90
N ASP A 198 5.33 34.56 23.94
CA ASP A 198 4.35 35.23 24.78
C ASP A 198 4.99 36.46 25.45
N PRO A 199 4.44 37.66 25.27
CA PRO A 199 5.10 38.90 25.69
C PRO A 199 5.18 39.06 27.21
N ASN A 200 4.35 38.35 27.97
CA ASN A 200 4.30 38.46 29.43
C ASN A 200 5.14 37.37 30.12
N THR A 201 5.21 36.19 29.51
CA THR A 201 5.85 35.00 30.12
C THR A 201 7.14 34.57 29.42
N GLY A 202 7.42 35.11 28.23
CA GLY A 202 8.56 34.70 27.40
C GLY A 202 8.44 33.29 26.82
N THR A 203 7.29 32.62 27.01
CA THR A 203 7.10 31.23 26.58
C THR A 203 6.89 31.13 25.06
N PRO A 204 7.47 30.12 24.38
CA PRO A 204 7.30 29.95 22.94
C PRO A 204 5.88 29.45 22.60
N LYS A 205 5.21 30.15 21.69
CA LYS A 205 3.97 29.70 21.03
C LYS A 205 4.34 28.96 19.74
N PHE A 206 3.92 27.69 19.65
CA PHE A 206 4.24 26.85 18.50
C PHE A 206 3.15 26.92 17.42
N ARG A 207 3.56 26.92 16.15
CA ARG A 207 2.71 26.65 14.99
C ARG A 207 3.11 25.32 14.38
N HIS A 208 2.17 24.39 14.33
CA HIS A 208 2.35 23.07 13.73
C HIS A 208 2.00 23.11 12.25
N ASN A 209 2.85 22.56 11.40
CA ASN A 209 2.62 22.40 9.98
C ASN A 209 2.79 20.93 9.64
N LEU A 210 1.79 20.38 8.96
CA LEU A 210 1.81 19.01 8.45
C LEU A 210 2.55 19.00 7.11
N ILE A 211 3.46 18.05 6.95
CA ILE A 211 4.23 17.83 5.73
C ILE A 211 3.87 16.45 5.22
N HIS A 212 3.28 16.39 4.04
CA HIS A 212 2.79 15.16 3.44
C HIS A 212 3.85 14.58 2.51
N HIS A 213 4.21 13.32 2.71
CA HIS A 213 4.96 12.55 1.72
C HIS A 213 4.03 12.15 0.58
N LEU A 214 4.41 12.46 -0.65
CA LEU A 214 3.65 12.17 -1.86
C LEU A 214 4.07 10.82 -2.46
N SER A 215 3.22 10.26 -3.32
CA SER A 215 3.46 8.97 -3.99
C SER A 215 4.66 8.98 -4.92
N ASN A 216 5.06 10.15 -5.43
CA ASN A 216 6.25 10.33 -6.26
C ASN A 216 7.56 10.47 -5.45
N GLY A 217 7.51 10.28 -4.12
CA GLY A 217 8.67 10.40 -3.23
C GLY A 217 9.02 11.82 -2.79
N SER A 218 8.32 12.83 -3.31
CA SER A 218 8.49 14.22 -2.87
C SER A 218 7.63 14.54 -1.64
N TYR A 219 7.84 15.70 -1.05
CA TYR A 219 7.13 16.18 0.13
C TYR A 219 6.37 17.45 -0.21
N SER A 220 5.24 17.68 0.46
CA SER A 220 4.36 18.83 0.23
C SER A 220 3.88 19.41 1.56
N ALA A 221 3.74 20.73 1.63
CA ALA A 221 3.12 21.43 2.75
C ALA A 221 1.57 21.42 2.69
N VAL A 222 1.00 20.97 1.57
CA VAL A 222 -0.45 20.81 1.35
C VAL A 222 -0.80 19.34 1.17
N ALA A 223 -2.03 18.96 1.50
CA ALA A 223 -2.49 17.58 1.44
C ALA A 223 -2.39 17.04 -0.01
N PRO A 224 -2.13 15.73 -0.21
CA PRO A 224 -1.97 15.15 -1.55
C PRO A 224 -3.15 15.44 -2.51
N SER A 225 -4.38 15.52 -1.99
CA SER A 225 -5.58 15.85 -2.76
C SER A 225 -5.68 17.31 -3.19
N GLU A 226 -4.87 18.18 -2.61
CA GLU A 226 -4.84 19.64 -2.83
C GLU A 226 -3.60 20.09 -3.60
N VAL A 227 -2.71 19.15 -3.95
CA VAL A 227 -1.50 19.44 -4.73
C VAL A 227 -1.92 19.83 -6.16
N THR A 228 -1.51 21.03 -6.55
CA THR A 228 -1.68 21.61 -7.89
C THR A 228 -0.33 21.74 -8.61
N GLU A 229 -0.34 22.08 -9.90
CA GLU A 229 0.89 22.38 -10.65
C GLU A 229 1.71 23.54 -10.07
N THR A 230 1.08 24.40 -9.27
CA THR A 230 1.72 25.55 -8.61
C THR A 230 2.21 25.22 -7.19
N SER A 231 1.89 24.03 -6.68
CA SER A 231 2.30 23.59 -5.34
C SER A 231 3.81 23.34 -5.30
N THR A 232 4.48 23.88 -4.29
CA THR A 232 5.91 23.63 -4.10
C THR A 232 6.11 22.21 -3.59
N LEU A 233 6.85 21.41 -4.35
CA LEU A 233 7.26 20.07 -3.96
C LEU A 233 8.72 20.08 -3.52
N TYR A 234 9.01 19.34 -2.45
CA TYR A 234 10.35 19.21 -1.89
C TYR A 234 10.88 17.80 -2.19
N PRO A 235 12.10 17.65 -2.70
CA PRO A 235 12.65 16.33 -2.97
C PRO A 235 12.92 15.53 -1.68
N ASP A 236 13.16 16.22 -0.57
CA ASP A 236 13.41 15.63 0.74
C ASP A 236 13.02 16.61 1.88
N LEU A 237 13.02 16.12 3.13
CA LEU A 237 12.71 16.93 4.31
C LEU A 237 13.75 18.03 4.57
N ILE A 238 15.00 17.84 4.16
CA ILE A 238 16.07 18.83 4.35
C ILE A 238 15.77 20.06 3.50
N SER A 239 15.42 19.86 2.24
CA SER A 239 15.02 20.88 1.27
C SER A 239 13.80 21.67 1.74
N PHE A 240 12.84 20.98 2.40
CA PHE A 240 11.71 21.64 3.06
C PHE A 240 12.20 22.59 4.17
N VAL A 241 13.02 22.09 5.10
CA VAL A 241 13.56 22.85 6.23
C VAL A 241 14.35 24.07 5.75
N GLU A 242 15.25 23.88 4.77
CA GLU A 242 16.05 24.96 4.22
C GLU A 242 15.18 26.07 3.57
N GLN A 243 14.15 25.69 2.82
CA GLN A 243 13.30 26.69 2.17
C GLN A 243 12.50 27.49 3.20
N TYR A 244 11.98 26.84 4.25
CA TYR A 244 11.24 27.52 5.31
C TYR A 244 12.16 28.39 6.20
N GLN A 245 13.44 28.03 6.35
CA GLN A 245 14.46 28.90 6.97
C GLN A 245 14.72 30.14 6.11
N ARG A 246 14.89 29.98 4.79
CA ARG A 246 15.06 31.11 3.85
C ARG A 246 13.86 32.05 3.82
N LYS A 247 12.64 31.52 3.97
CA LYS A 247 11.41 32.31 4.07
C LYS A 247 11.27 33.04 5.43
N GLY A 248 12.22 32.87 6.35
CA GLY A 248 12.17 33.46 7.70
C GLY A 248 11.08 32.85 8.59
N VAL A 249 10.48 31.73 8.19
CA VAL A 249 9.44 31.02 8.94
C VAL A 249 10.06 30.11 10.01
N LEU A 250 11.23 29.56 9.70
CA LEU A 250 12.05 28.79 10.64
C LEU A 250 13.18 29.67 11.19
N THR A 251 13.21 29.84 12.51
CA THR A 251 14.44 30.24 13.22
C THR A 251 15.32 29.01 13.49
N ALA A 252 16.58 29.23 13.87
CA ALA A 252 17.59 28.19 14.07
C ALA A 252 17.03 26.98 14.87
N PRO A 253 17.42 25.74 14.52
CA PRO A 253 16.92 24.54 15.19
C PRO A 253 17.16 24.61 16.69
N VAL A 254 16.09 24.42 17.47
CA VAL A 254 16.22 24.30 18.93
C VAL A 254 16.69 22.89 19.24
N ALA A 255 17.97 22.74 19.60
CA ALA A 255 18.46 21.49 20.16
C ALA A 255 17.66 21.16 21.43
N ARG A 256 17.08 19.96 21.49
CA ARG A 256 16.40 19.46 22.70
C ARG A 256 17.27 18.41 23.36
N ASP A 257 17.46 18.55 24.67
CA ASP A 257 18.18 17.60 25.51
C ASP A 257 17.35 16.33 25.87
N ALA A 258 16.09 16.25 25.43
CA ALA A 258 15.19 15.14 25.72
C ALA A 258 14.29 14.75 24.52
N PRO A 259 13.94 13.45 24.37
CA PRO A 259 13.05 12.97 23.31
C PRO A 259 11.64 13.56 23.43
N LEU A 260 11.00 13.79 22.28
CA LEU A 260 9.62 14.31 22.18
C LEU A 260 8.64 13.35 22.86
N ASN A 261 7.99 13.83 23.92
CA ASN A 261 6.85 13.14 24.52
C ASN A 261 5.67 13.21 23.53
N ARG A 262 5.28 12.07 22.96
CA ARG A 262 4.29 11.98 21.86
C ARG A 262 2.84 12.22 22.31
N GLU A 263 2.61 12.53 23.57
CA GLU A 263 1.28 12.74 24.16
C GLU A 263 0.69 14.15 23.93
N ILE A 264 1.42 15.08 23.30
CA ILE A 264 0.99 16.50 23.14
C ILE A 264 0.32 16.77 21.77
N SER A 265 -0.26 15.76 21.12
CA SER A 265 -1.24 16.01 20.04
C SER A 265 -2.64 15.78 20.58
N SER A 266 -3.06 16.61 21.53
CA SER A 266 -4.48 16.84 21.80
C SER A 266 -4.99 17.84 20.76
N THR A 267 -5.89 17.41 19.89
CA THR A 267 -6.80 18.28 19.16
C THR A 267 -7.62 19.07 20.18
N GLU A 268 -7.35 20.36 20.35
CA GLU A 268 -8.27 21.25 21.08
C GLU A 268 -9.53 21.45 20.22
N GLU A 269 -10.57 20.70 20.54
CA GLU A 269 -11.95 21.05 20.25
C GLU A 269 -12.43 22.17 21.19
N THR A 270 -13.14 23.14 20.60
CA THR A 270 -14.17 24.00 21.19
C THR A 270 -13.81 24.82 22.43
N LEU A 271 -13.75 26.15 22.27
CA LEU A 271 -14.33 27.11 23.22
C LEU A 271 -14.68 28.43 22.48
N THR A 272 -15.87 28.47 21.89
CA THR A 272 -16.65 29.71 21.70
C THR A 272 -17.95 29.58 22.47
N SER A 273 -18.03 30.26 23.62
CA SER A 273 -19.22 31.02 24.08
C SER A 273 -19.07 31.43 25.55
N ALA A 274 -18.82 32.72 25.74
CA ALA A 274 -19.52 33.57 26.71
C ALA A 274 -19.61 34.96 26.10
#